data_AF-A0A2T4YUZ5-F1
#
_entry.id   AF-A0A2T4YUZ5-F1
#
_cell.length_a   1.000
_cell.length_b   1.000
_cell.length_c   1.000
_cell.angle_alpha   90.00
_cell.angle_beta   90.00
_cell.angle_gamma   90.00
#
_symmetry.space_group_name_H-M   'P 1'
#
loop_
_entity.id
_entity.type
_entity.pdbx_description
1 polymer ?
#
loop_
_entity_poly.entity_id
_entity_poly.type
_entity_poly.pdbx_seq_one_letter_code
_entity_poly.pdbx_strand_id
1 'polypeptide(L)'
;MTRSRVNALKGFAISRSAPGLAMALGLALAGCAAPVATAPVGRPAIPYTSVGLERVIGQTAAGLTRLFGDPDADVREGVARKLQFQSGICVLDAYLYPAGSGEPKVTYIDARELDGSTIDRASCVAALTRRDGGR
;
A
#
# COMPACT_ATOMS: atom_id res chain seq x y z
N MET A 1 -0.35 -40.85 48.25
CA MET A 1 0.64 -40.57 49.31
C MET A 1 1.47 -39.37 48.85
N THR A 2 1.59 -38.22 49.52
CA THR A 2 1.07 -37.72 50.80
C THR A 2 1.41 -36.22 50.89
N ARG A 3 0.45 -35.37 51.31
CA ARG A 3 0.57 -34.07 52.04
C ARG A 3 1.43 -32.95 51.42
N SER A 4 0.92 -31.77 51.03
CA SER A 4 -0.02 -30.82 51.67
C SER A 4 0.43 -30.28 53.03
N ARG A 5 0.89 -29.01 53.04
CA ARG A 5 0.74 -27.94 54.06
C ARG A 5 0.93 -26.62 53.29
N VAL A 6 -0.02 -25.70 53.06
CA VAL A 6 -1.05 -25.06 53.91
C VAL A 6 -0.46 -24.30 55.10
N ASN A 7 -0.42 -22.96 54.98
CA ASN A 7 -0.86 -22.01 56.00
C ASN A 7 -0.87 -20.60 55.36
N ALA A 8 -2.01 -19.97 55.09
CA ALA A 8 -3.01 -19.43 56.03
C ALA A 8 -2.45 -18.25 56.83
N LEU A 9 -3.06 -17.06 56.69
CA LEU A 9 -4.02 -16.53 57.66
C LEU A 9 -4.35 -15.06 57.34
N LYS A 10 -5.66 -14.79 57.21
CA LYS A 10 -6.43 -13.66 57.76
C LYS A 10 -5.94 -12.23 57.47
N GLY A 11 -6.76 -11.28 57.05
CA GLY A 11 -8.22 -11.20 57.06
C GLY A 11 -8.62 -9.74 57.20
N PHE A 12 -9.90 -9.48 56.92
CA PHE A 12 -10.71 -8.40 57.49
C PHE A 12 -10.32 -6.94 57.17
N ALA A 13 -11.08 -6.33 56.25
CA ALA A 13 -11.94 -5.19 56.61
C ALA A 13 -12.87 -4.86 55.43
N ILE A 14 -14.12 -5.29 55.54
CA ILE A 14 -15.25 -4.72 54.80
C ILE A 14 -15.61 -3.43 55.55
N SER A 15 -15.44 -2.26 54.91
CA SER A 15 -16.05 -1.01 55.37
C SER A 15 -17.10 -0.58 54.36
N ARG A 16 -18.35 -0.47 54.84
CA ARG A 16 -19.52 0.05 54.11
C ARG A 16 -19.67 1.55 54.41
N SER A 17 -20.46 2.22 53.57
CA SER A 17 -21.03 3.58 53.67
C SER A 17 -20.12 4.71 53.14
N ALA A 18 -20.56 5.70 52.35
CA ALA A 18 -21.89 6.13 51.92
C ALA A 18 -21.75 6.93 50.58
N PRO A 19 -22.85 7.31 49.91
CA PRO A 19 -22.90 7.72 48.51
C PRO A 19 -22.57 9.21 48.35
N GLY A 20 -21.91 9.57 47.25
CA GLY A 20 -21.75 10.97 46.91
C GLY A 20 -20.51 11.25 46.09
N LEU A 21 -20.57 10.97 44.79
CA LEU A 21 -20.06 11.90 43.78
C LEU A 21 -20.64 11.50 42.43
N ALA A 22 -21.92 11.81 42.26
CA ALA A 22 -22.54 11.89 40.94
C ALA A 22 -22.01 13.14 40.24
N MET A 23 -20.79 13.12 39.69
CA MET A 23 -20.33 14.10 38.69
C MET A 23 -18.95 13.74 38.13
N ALA A 24 -18.88 12.88 37.11
CA ALA A 24 -17.68 12.78 36.28
C ALA A 24 -17.95 12.14 34.90
N LEU A 25 -19.18 12.22 34.36
CA LEU A 25 -19.56 11.56 33.12
C LEU A 25 -19.94 12.56 32.02
N GLY A 26 -19.04 13.48 31.64
CA GLY A 26 -19.48 14.57 30.77
C GLY A 26 -18.48 15.37 29.94
N LEU A 27 -17.22 14.95 29.69
CA LEU A 27 -16.29 15.82 28.92
C LEU A 27 -15.29 15.12 27.98
N ALA A 28 -15.63 13.95 27.42
CA ALA A 28 -14.74 13.25 26.47
C ALA A 28 -15.25 13.23 25.01
N LEU A 29 -16.00 14.23 24.56
CA LEU A 29 -16.21 14.48 23.12
C LEU A 29 -15.24 15.55 22.59
N ALA A 30 -13.94 15.36 22.82
CA ALA A 30 -12.92 16.12 22.11
C ALA A 30 -12.96 15.71 20.63
N GLY A 31 -13.57 16.57 19.80
CA GLY A 31 -13.79 16.32 18.38
C GLY A 31 -12.48 16.12 17.63
N CYS A 32 -12.42 15.07 16.80
CA CYS A 32 -11.44 14.98 15.73
C CYS A 32 -11.73 16.07 14.71
N ALA A 33 -11.04 17.22 14.83
CA ALA A 33 -10.93 18.16 13.71
C ALA A 33 -10.09 17.48 12.63
N ALA A 34 -10.73 16.99 11.57
CA ALA A 34 -10.02 16.47 10.41
C ALA A 34 -9.19 17.61 9.79
N PRO A 35 -7.91 17.38 9.46
CA PRO A 35 -7.12 18.39 8.78
C PRO A 35 -7.78 18.72 7.44
N VAL A 36 -7.91 20.03 7.15
CA VAL A 36 -8.35 20.50 5.83
C VAL A 36 -7.27 20.08 4.83
N ALA A 37 -7.62 19.12 3.96
CA ALA A 37 -6.72 18.68 2.90
C ALA A 37 -6.54 19.83 1.89
N THR A 38 -5.34 20.39 1.82
CA THR A 38 -4.95 21.26 0.71
C THR A 38 -4.84 20.41 -0.55
N ALA A 39 -5.49 20.85 -1.63
CA ALA A 39 -5.40 20.17 -2.91
C ALA A 39 -3.92 20.16 -3.36
N PRO A 40 -3.36 19.00 -3.73
CA PRO A 40 -1.99 18.95 -4.22
C PRO A 40 -1.87 19.79 -5.49
N VAL A 41 -0.83 20.62 -5.57
CA VAL A 41 -0.45 21.31 -6.80
C VAL A 41 -0.23 20.23 -7.88
N GLY A 42 -0.87 20.38 -9.03
CA GLY A 42 -0.81 19.39 -10.11
C GLY A 42 0.64 19.12 -10.52
N ARG A 43 1.01 17.84 -10.62
CA ARG A 43 2.34 17.44 -11.11
C ARG A 43 2.49 17.81 -12.58
N PRO A 44 3.67 18.26 -13.03
CA PRO A 44 3.95 18.42 -14.45
C PRO A 44 3.68 17.11 -15.20
N ALA A 45 2.81 17.16 -16.20
CA ALA A 45 2.49 15.98 -17.00
C ALA A 45 3.55 15.79 -18.10
N ILE A 46 4.29 14.68 -18.05
CA ILE A 46 5.13 14.26 -19.18
C ILE A 46 4.21 13.62 -20.24
N PRO A 47 4.18 14.15 -21.49
CA PRO A 47 3.35 13.62 -22.55
C PRO A 47 3.53 12.10 -22.70
N TYR A 48 2.42 11.39 -22.84
CA TYR A 48 2.46 9.96 -23.10
C TYR A 48 2.86 9.72 -24.55
N THR A 49 3.92 8.95 -24.77
CA THR A 49 4.30 8.46 -26.10
C THR A 49 4.44 6.95 -26.05
N SER A 50 4.11 6.26 -27.13
CA SER A 50 4.32 4.81 -27.23
C SER A 50 5.77 4.44 -27.53
N VAL A 51 6.60 5.41 -27.94
CA VAL A 51 7.99 5.21 -28.34
C VAL A 51 8.80 4.72 -27.15
N GLY A 52 9.44 3.56 -27.29
CA GLY A 52 10.22 2.92 -26.23
C GLY A 52 9.38 2.12 -25.23
N LEU A 53 8.06 2.07 -25.40
CA LEU A 53 7.13 1.31 -24.56
C LEU A 53 6.58 0.05 -25.24
N GLU A 54 7.00 -0.24 -26.47
CA GLU A 54 6.47 -1.32 -27.32
C GLU A 54 6.68 -2.70 -26.69
N ARG A 55 7.71 -2.84 -25.85
CA ARG A 55 7.98 -4.08 -25.12
C ARG A 55 7.06 -4.29 -23.91
N VAL A 56 6.36 -3.25 -23.44
CA VAL A 56 5.58 -3.22 -22.20
C VAL A 56 4.09 -3.15 -22.48
N ILE A 57 3.67 -2.24 -23.36
CA ILE A 57 2.26 -2.07 -23.72
C ILE A 57 1.77 -3.34 -24.45
N GLY A 58 0.61 -3.84 -24.04
CA GLY A 58 0.03 -5.09 -24.56
C GLY A 58 0.62 -6.37 -23.97
N GLN A 59 1.62 -6.30 -23.09
CA GLN A 59 2.14 -7.49 -22.40
C GLN A 59 1.17 -8.01 -21.36
N THR A 60 1.28 -9.29 -21.06
CA THR A 60 0.62 -9.92 -19.90
C THR A 60 1.49 -9.76 -18.65
N ALA A 61 0.92 -10.09 -17.49
CA ALA A 61 1.67 -10.10 -16.23
C ALA A 61 2.93 -10.98 -16.31
N ALA A 62 2.81 -12.19 -16.86
CA ALA A 62 3.95 -13.08 -17.06
C ALA A 62 4.98 -12.51 -18.03
N GLY A 63 4.55 -11.75 -19.03
CA GLY A 63 5.44 -11.00 -19.92
C GLY A 63 6.25 -9.95 -19.19
N LEU A 64 5.60 -9.16 -18.32
CA LEU A 64 6.29 -8.18 -17.49
C LEU A 64 7.26 -8.82 -16.50
N THR A 65 6.89 -9.94 -15.89
CA THR A 65 7.79 -10.68 -14.99
C THR A 65 9.04 -11.17 -15.70
N ARG A 66 8.94 -11.65 -16.94
CA ARG A 66 10.14 -12.02 -17.73
C ARG A 66 11.03 -10.83 -18.07
N LEU A 67 10.45 -9.63 -18.22
CA LEU A 67 11.17 -8.42 -18.59
C LEU A 67 11.84 -7.74 -17.40
N PHE A 68 11.16 -7.70 -16.25
CA PHE A 68 11.57 -6.90 -15.11
C PHE A 68 11.87 -7.74 -13.86
N GLY A 69 11.57 -9.03 -13.84
CA GLY A 69 11.54 -9.85 -12.63
C GLY A 69 10.22 -9.74 -11.88
N ASP A 70 10.18 -10.25 -10.65
CA ASP A 70 8.97 -10.22 -9.84
C ASP A 70 8.50 -8.78 -9.55
N PRO A 71 7.17 -8.54 -9.49
CA PRO A 71 6.62 -7.26 -9.11
C PRO A 71 6.78 -7.02 -7.60
N ASP A 72 7.11 -5.79 -7.23
CA ASP A 72 7.17 -5.32 -5.85
C ASP A 72 5.77 -5.25 -5.22
N ALA A 73 4.74 -5.02 -6.03
CA ALA A 73 3.34 -5.17 -5.64
C ALA A 73 2.46 -5.68 -6.79
N ASP A 74 1.48 -6.52 -6.46
CA ASP A 74 0.45 -7.00 -7.38
C ASP A 74 -0.93 -6.81 -6.74
N VAL A 75 -1.69 -5.85 -7.27
CA VAL A 75 -2.98 -5.44 -6.73
C VAL A 75 -4.08 -5.78 -7.74
N ARG A 76 -5.16 -6.40 -7.27
CA ARG A 76 -6.32 -6.77 -8.10
C ARG A 76 -7.59 -6.12 -7.58
N GLU A 77 -8.30 -5.44 -8.47
CA GLU A 77 -9.56 -4.76 -8.18
C GLU A 77 -10.57 -5.13 -9.27
N GLY A 78 -11.46 -6.08 -8.95
CA GLY A 78 -12.38 -6.65 -9.94
C GLY A 78 -11.62 -7.28 -11.11
N VAL A 79 -11.84 -6.75 -12.31
CA VAL A 79 -11.16 -7.19 -13.54
C VAL A 79 -9.85 -6.47 -13.82
N ALA A 80 -9.57 -5.38 -13.09
CA ALA A 80 -8.32 -4.64 -13.23
C ALA A 80 -7.22 -5.29 -12.38
N ARG A 81 -6.00 -5.25 -12.88
CA ARG A 81 -4.80 -5.65 -12.15
C ARG A 81 -3.72 -4.60 -12.31
N LYS A 82 -3.07 -4.22 -11.23
CA LYS A 82 -1.94 -3.31 -11.22
C LYS A 82 -0.70 -4.04 -10.73
N LEU A 83 0.35 -4.05 -11.55
CA LEU A 83 1.67 -4.51 -11.14
C LEU A 83 2.56 -3.30 -10.89
N GLN A 84 3.29 -3.30 -9.79
CA GLN A 84 4.28 -2.28 -9.46
C GLN A 84 5.68 -2.86 -9.52
N PHE A 85 6.59 -2.10 -10.12
CA PHE A 85 8.00 -2.44 -10.24
C PHE A 85 8.83 -1.24 -9.81
N GLN A 86 9.83 -1.44 -8.97
CA GLN A 86 10.75 -0.42 -8.48
C GLN A 86 12.19 -0.67 -8.93
N SER A 87 12.89 0.39 -9.30
CA SER A 87 14.34 0.43 -9.47
C SER A 87 14.96 1.37 -8.44
N GLY A 88 16.29 1.54 -8.47
CA GLY A 88 16.97 2.53 -7.64
C GLY A 88 16.61 3.99 -7.94
N ILE A 89 15.92 4.27 -9.05
CA ILE A 89 15.61 5.65 -9.47
C ILE A 89 14.13 5.92 -9.75
N CYS A 90 13.30 4.88 -9.91
CA CYS A 90 11.90 5.08 -10.28
C CYS A 90 10.99 3.92 -9.85
N VAL A 91 9.70 4.19 -9.82
CA VAL A 91 8.60 3.23 -9.66
C VAL A 91 7.75 3.25 -10.93
N LEU A 92 7.47 2.08 -11.49
CA LEU A 92 6.57 1.86 -12.62
C LEU A 92 5.32 1.13 -12.14
N ASP A 93 4.15 1.73 -12.36
CA ASP A 93 2.86 1.05 -12.22
C ASP A 93 2.37 0.65 -13.62
N ALA A 94 2.14 -0.65 -13.83
CA ALA A 94 1.53 -1.19 -15.04
C ALA A 94 0.08 -1.57 -14.76
N TYR A 95 -0.84 -1.06 -15.57
CA TYR A 95 -2.28 -1.29 -15.44
C TYR A 95 -2.75 -2.25 -16.51
N LEU A 96 -3.20 -3.43 -16.08
CA LEU A 96 -3.64 -4.52 -16.92
C LEU A 96 -5.16 -4.65 -16.89
N TYR A 97 -5.75 -4.72 -18.09
CA TYR A 97 -7.18 -4.94 -18.27
C TYR A 97 -7.42 -6.06 -19.27
N PRO A 98 -8.48 -6.86 -19.10
CA PRO A 98 -8.83 -7.90 -20.07
C PRO A 98 -9.35 -7.28 -21.37
N ALA A 99 -8.98 -7.89 -22.49
CA ALA A 99 -9.61 -7.65 -23.78
C ALA A 99 -10.62 -8.79 -24.03
N GLY A 100 -11.90 -8.55 -23.71
CA GLY A 100 -12.94 -9.57 -23.75
C GLY A 100 -12.72 -10.64 -22.65
N SER A 101 -12.74 -11.92 -23.03
CA SER A 101 -12.46 -13.05 -22.14
C SER A 101 -10.97 -13.43 -22.06
N GLY A 102 -10.09 -12.65 -22.68
CA GLY A 102 -8.65 -12.91 -22.72
C GLY A 102 -7.91 -12.55 -21.42
N GLU A 103 -6.64 -12.95 -21.35
CA GLU A 103 -5.74 -12.58 -20.26
C GLU A 103 -5.58 -11.04 -20.16
N PRO A 104 -5.57 -10.45 -18.94
CA PRO A 104 -5.30 -9.03 -18.77
C PRO A 104 -3.97 -8.60 -19.37
N LYS A 105 -4.00 -7.51 -20.13
CA LYS A 105 -2.84 -6.93 -20.80
C LYS A 105 -2.65 -5.48 -20.41
N VAL A 106 -1.40 -5.02 -20.43
CA VAL A 106 -1.06 -3.63 -20.12
C VAL A 106 -1.72 -2.70 -21.13
N THR A 107 -2.59 -1.82 -20.65
CA THR A 107 -3.18 -0.74 -21.48
C THR A 107 -2.56 0.61 -21.17
N TYR A 108 -2.02 0.78 -19.97
CA TYR A 108 -1.42 2.02 -19.51
C TYR A 108 -0.30 1.75 -18.50
N ILE A 109 0.68 2.65 -18.47
CA ILE A 109 1.73 2.67 -17.45
C ILE A 109 1.92 4.09 -16.90
N ASP A 110 2.17 4.19 -15.60
CA ASP A 110 2.64 5.40 -14.95
C ASP A 110 4.07 5.20 -14.44
N ALA A 111 4.86 6.26 -14.46
CA ALA A 111 6.24 6.23 -14.00
C ALA A 111 6.51 7.43 -13.10
N ARG A 112 7.10 7.16 -11.94
CA ARG A 112 7.42 8.17 -10.93
C ARG A 112 8.82 8.01 -10.42
N GLU A 113 9.44 9.11 -10.02
CA GLU A 113 10.63 9.07 -9.19
C GLU A 113 10.28 8.56 -7.78
N LEU A 114 11.30 8.26 -6.97
CA LEU A 114 11.10 7.76 -5.61
C LEU A 114 10.42 8.77 -4.68
N ASP A 115 10.54 10.07 -4.97
CA ASP A 115 9.83 11.14 -4.26
C ASP A 115 8.38 11.33 -4.75
N GLY A 116 7.95 10.54 -5.74
CA GLY A 116 6.62 10.59 -6.33
C GLY A 116 6.43 11.64 -7.43
N SER A 117 7.47 12.39 -7.80
CA SER A 117 7.45 13.25 -8.99
C SER A 117 7.35 12.43 -10.28
N THR A 118 6.99 13.07 -11.40
CA THR A 118 6.78 12.36 -12.68
C THR A 118 8.11 12.19 -13.41
N ILE A 119 8.39 10.98 -13.89
CA ILE A 119 9.56 10.69 -14.74
C ILE A 119 9.10 10.15 -16.10
N ASP A 120 9.94 10.32 -17.12
CA ASP A 120 9.70 9.73 -18.42
C ASP A 120 9.56 8.19 -18.32
N ARG A 121 8.51 7.66 -18.95
CA ARG A 121 8.14 6.25 -18.85
C ARG A 121 9.18 5.35 -19.50
N ALA A 122 9.70 5.74 -20.67
CA ALA A 122 10.71 4.97 -21.38
C ALA A 122 12.02 4.91 -20.58
N SER A 123 12.38 6.00 -19.92
CA SER A 123 13.53 6.10 -19.01
C SER A 123 13.37 5.15 -17.81
N CYS A 124 12.19 5.10 -17.19
CA CYS A 124 11.93 4.16 -16.09
C CYS A 124 11.94 2.70 -16.56
N VAL A 125 11.34 2.39 -17.72
CA VAL A 125 11.40 1.05 -18.34
C VAL A 125 12.85 0.63 -18.63
N ALA A 126 13.68 1.55 -19.13
CA ALA A 126 15.10 1.29 -19.37
C ALA A 126 15.85 1.00 -18.06
N ALA A 127 15.55 1.74 -16.98
CA ALA A 127 16.12 1.49 -15.66
C ALA A 127 15.70 0.13 -15.11
N LEU A 128 14.43 -0.24 -15.23
CA LEU A 128 13.93 -1.54 -14.80
C LEU A 128 14.53 -2.70 -15.62
N THR A 129 14.77 -2.51 -16.91
CA THR A 129 15.40 -3.55 -17.74
C THR A 129 16.84 -3.87 -17.28
N ARG A 130 17.53 -2.90 -16.65
CA ARG A 130 18.87 -3.07 -16.09
C ARG A 130 18.88 -3.47 -14.62
N ARG A 131 17.72 -3.47 -13.96
CA ARG A 131 17.63 -4.00 -12.61
C ARG A 131 17.79 -5.51 -12.76
N ASP A 132 18.77 -6.10 -12.10
CA ASP A 132 18.89 -7.56 -12.03
C ASP A 132 17.52 -8.08 -11.58
N GLY A 133 16.87 -8.87 -12.44
CA GLY A 133 15.42 -9.08 -12.45
C GLY A 133 14.87 -9.81 -11.23
N GLY A 134 14.82 -9.12 -10.08
CA GLY A 134 14.45 -9.70 -8.80
C GLY A 134 15.61 -10.47 -8.18
N ARG A 135 15.90 -10.17 -6.92
CA ARG A 135 16.82 -10.91 -6.05
C ARG A 135 16.49 -12.40 -5.98
#